data_AF-A0A969U855-F1
#
_entry.id   AF-A0A969U855-F1
#
_cell.length_a   1.000
_cell.length_b   1.000
_cell.length_c   1.000
_cell.angle_alpha   90.00
_cell.angle_beta   90.00
_cell.angle_gamma   90.00
#
_symmetry.space_group_name_H-M   'P 1'
#
loop_
_entity.id
_entity.type
_entity.pdbx_description
1 polymer ?
#
loop_
_entity_poly.entity_id
_entity_poly.type
_entity_poly.pdbx_seq_one_letter_code
_entity_poly.pdbx_strand_id
1 'polypeptide(L)'
;MTQDFEANKPKSNPQTTPQVELPEPNAQGDYQRTSHRYWQVVDADPKGLNCRMGKYSIQEIQNPGSDVVLNIGSWPVVGVLKQGQKFEIYLGPSGSGVLYDEQDRPWFFVEKTFDRGAPTNCFVRANSKLIQPVQPNS
;
A
#
# COMPACT_ATOMS: atom_id res chain seq x y z
N MET A 1 51.60 -45.03 -11.90
CA MET A 1 50.49 -45.30 -10.96
C MET A 1 49.71 -44.02 -10.86
N THR A 2 48.47 -44.06 -11.34
CA THR A 2 47.50 -42.98 -11.45
C THR A 2 47.13 -42.42 -10.07
N GLN A 3 47.11 -41.09 -9.93
CA GLN A 3 46.49 -40.39 -8.81
C GLN A 3 45.09 -39.95 -9.24
N ASP A 4 44.10 -40.38 -8.48
CA ASP A 4 42.68 -40.11 -8.71
C ASP A 4 42.34 -38.63 -8.48
N PHE A 5 41.51 -38.09 -9.38
CA PHE A 5 40.87 -36.79 -9.25
C PHE A 5 39.68 -36.91 -8.30
N GLU A 6 39.75 -36.26 -7.12
CA GLU A 6 38.58 -36.04 -6.28
C GLU A 6 38.16 -34.57 -6.34
N ALA A 7 36.94 -34.35 -6.82
CA ALA A 7 36.38 -33.04 -7.14
C ALA A 7 36.03 -32.25 -5.86
N ASN A 8 36.59 -31.05 -5.72
CA ASN A 8 36.12 -30.07 -4.74
C ASN A 8 34.71 -29.57 -5.13
N LYS A 9 33.70 -30.11 -4.47
CA LYS A 9 32.32 -29.60 -4.54
C LYS A 9 32.27 -28.26 -3.80
N PRO A 10 31.88 -27.14 -4.46
CA PRO A 10 31.72 -25.87 -3.75
C PRO A 10 30.58 -26.00 -2.73
N LYS A 11 30.87 -25.65 -1.47
CA LYS A 11 29.87 -25.55 -0.40
C LYS A 11 28.84 -24.50 -0.83
N SER A 12 27.59 -24.92 -1.02
CA SER A 12 26.47 -24.02 -1.28
C SER A 12 26.29 -23.10 -0.08
N ASN A 13 26.57 -21.82 -0.26
CA ASN A 13 26.16 -20.77 0.66
C ASN A 13 24.62 -20.79 0.73
N PRO A 14 23.98 -20.83 1.92
CA PRO A 14 22.53 -20.70 1.99
C PRO A 14 22.16 -19.31 1.48
N GLN A 15 21.56 -19.27 0.31
CA GLN A 15 21.04 -18.08 -0.32
C GLN A 15 19.87 -17.58 0.54
N THR A 16 20.14 -16.61 1.41
CA THR A 16 19.12 -15.90 2.17
C THR A 16 18.22 -15.21 1.15
N THR A 17 17.00 -15.70 0.98
CA THR A 17 15.98 -14.97 0.22
C THR A 17 15.82 -13.59 0.85
N PRO A 18 15.90 -12.48 0.09
CA PRO A 18 15.64 -11.16 0.64
C PRO A 18 14.23 -11.15 1.23
N GLN A 19 14.13 -11.05 2.55
CA GLN A 19 12.86 -10.81 3.21
C GLN A 19 12.43 -9.40 2.82
N VAL A 20 11.31 -9.26 2.10
CA VAL A 20 10.78 -7.94 1.73
C VAL A 20 10.41 -7.21 3.02
N GLU A 21 11.19 -6.18 3.35
CA GLU A 21 10.97 -5.34 4.52
C GLU A 21 9.65 -4.57 4.34
N LEU A 22 8.79 -4.65 5.36
CA LEU A 22 7.49 -3.97 5.33
C LEU A 22 7.70 -2.48 5.61
N PRO A 23 6.96 -1.58 4.96
CA PRO A 23 7.08 -0.14 5.21
C PRO A 23 6.86 0.22 6.67
N GLU A 24 7.75 1.02 7.23
CA GLU A 24 7.57 1.62 8.55
C GLU A 24 6.95 3.03 8.44
N PRO A 25 6.05 3.40 9.36
CA PRO A 25 5.52 4.76 9.41
C PRO A 25 6.54 5.73 10.03
N ASN A 26 6.36 7.03 9.79
CA ASN A 26 7.11 8.07 10.49
C ASN A 26 6.63 8.27 11.95
N ALA A 27 7.21 9.26 12.66
CA ALA A 27 6.87 9.56 14.05
C ALA A 27 5.39 9.94 14.28
N GLN A 28 4.69 10.41 13.25
CA GLN A 28 3.26 10.74 13.28
C GLN A 28 2.36 9.54 12.96
N GLY A 29 2.96 8.39 12.66
CA GLY A 29 2.28 7.18 12.20
C GLY A 29 1.97 7.20 10.71
N ASP A 30 2.43 8.17 9.94
CA ASP A 30 2.12 8.28 8.52
C ASP A 30 3.07 7.42 7.67
N TYR A 31 2.49 6.64 6.76
CA TYR A 31 3.27 5.93 5.75
C TYR A 31 3.64 6.89 4.62
N GLN A 32 4.93 6.94 4.32
CA GLN A 32 5.48 7.79 3.28
C GLN A 32 5.57 7.03 1.95
N ARG A 33 6.47 7.47 1.06
CA ARG A 33 6.69 6.88 -0.26
C ARG A 33 7.00 5.39 -0.14
N THR A 34 6.18 4.56 -0.80
CA THR A 34 6.27 3.10 -0.74
C THR A 34 5.88 2.47 -2.07
N SER A 35 6.54 1.37 -2.41
CA SER A 35 6.18 0.46 -3.51
C SER A 35 5.45 -0.79 -3.01
N HIS A 36 5.17 -0.88 -1.70
CA HIS A 36 4.47 -2.00 -1.10
C HIS A 36 2.97 -1.97 -1.41
N ARG A 37 2.44 -3.06 -1.98
CA ARG A 37 1.07 -3.09 -2.50
C ARG A 37 0.02 -3.53 -1.50
N TYR A 38 0.36 -4.39 -0.54
CA TYR A 38 -0.63 -5.16 0.22
C TYR A 38 -0.82 -4.61 1.63
N TRP A 39 -2.07 -4.30 1.97
CA TRP A 39 -2.42 -3.62 3.21
C TRP A 39 -3.64 -4.27 3.86
N GLN A 40 -3.74 -4.08 5.17
CA GLN A 40 -4.88 -4.52 5.97
C GLN A 40 -5.38 -3.36 6.83
N VAL A 41 -6.69 -3.24 6.97
CA VAL A 41 -7.31 -2.28 7.87
C VAL A 41 -7.16 -2.73 9.31
N VAL A 42 -6.60 -1.85 10.15
CA VAL A 42 -6.47 -2.04 11.61
C VAL A 42 -7.23 -0.98 12.40
N ASP A 43 -7.94 -0.09 11.72
CA ASP A 43 -8.79 0.94 12.34
C ASP A 43 -9.70 0.32 13.41
N ALA A 44 -9.60 0.84 14.63
CA ALA A 44 -10.36 0.38 15.78
C ALA A 44 -11.77 0.98 15.85
N ASP A 45 -12.11 1.95 15.00
CA ASP A 45 -13.48 2.47 14.92
C ASP A 45 -14.44 1.37 14.40
N PRO A 46 -15.49 0.99 15.15
CA PRO A 46 -16.46 -0.02 14.69
C PRO A 46 -17.21 0.37 13.40
N LYS A 47 -17.25 1.67 13.06
CA LYS A 47 -17.81 2.13 11.78
C LYS A 47 -16.92 1.76 10.60
N GLY A 48 -15.63 1.52 10.84
CA GLY A 48 -14.63 1.16 9.85
C GLY A 48 -13.94 2.37 9.23
N LEU A 49 -12.91 2.08 8.44
CA LEU A 49 -12.08 3.05 7.75
C LEU A 49 -12.84 3.67 6.57
N ASN A 50 -12.99 4.99 6.59
CA ASN A 50 -13.62 5.73 5.49
C ASN A 50 -12.82 5.59 4.20
N CYS A 51 -13.50 5.18 3.12
CA CYS A 51 -12.98 5.23 1.76
C CYS A 51 -13.63 6.39 1.00
N ARG A 52 -12.82 7.35 0.57
CA ARG A 52 -13.28 8.65 0.03
C ARG A 52 -12.98 8.79 -1.44
N MET A 53 -13.89 9.37 -2.21
CA MET A 53 -13.64 9.65 -3.61
C MET A 53 -14.27 10.96 -4.04
N GLY A 54 -13.48 11.77 -4.75
CA GLY A 54 -13.94 13.00 -5.37
C GLY A 54 -14.60 12.72 -6.72
N LYS A 55 -14.85 13.80 -7.48
CA LYS A 55 -15.44 13.69 -8.83
C LYS A 55 -14.45 13.25 -9.93
N TYR A 56 -13.14 13.29 -9.64
CA TYR A 56 -12.08 13.00 -10.60
C TYR A 56 -11.54 11.59 -10.41
N SER A 57 -11.29 10.89 -11.51
CA SER A 57 -10.63 9.59 -11.53
C SER A 57 -9.16 9.67 -11.10
N ILE A 58 -8.56 8.53 -10.74
CA ILE A 58 -7.14 8.46 -10.40
C ILE A 58 -6.23 8.88 -11.57
N GLN A 59 -6.66 8.60 -12.81
CA GLN A 59 -5.93 8.99 -14.02
C GLN A 59 -5.94 10.52 -14.21
N GLU A 60 -7.08 11.18 -13.98
CA GLU A 60 -7.17 12.64 -14.02
C GLU A 60 -6.34 13.30 -12.92
N ILE A 61 -6.32 12.70 -11.71
CA ILE A 61 -5.53 13.18 -10.58
C ILE A 61 -4.03 13.09 -10.86
N GLN A 62 -3.56 11.98 -11.45
CA GLN A 62 -2.12 11.75 -11.67
C GLN A 62 -1.60 12.27 -13.01
N ASN A 63 -2.46 12.86 -13.86
CA ASN A 63 -2.04 13.42 -15.13
C ASN A 63 -1.03 14.57 -14.89
N PRO A 64 0.14 14.57 -15.55
CA PRO A 64 1.02 15.73 -15.54
C PRO A 64 0.28 16.98 -16.05
N GLY A 65 0.21 18.02 -15.24
CA GLY A 65 -0.57 19.25 -15.54
C GLY A 65 -2.01 19.22 -15.03
N SER A 66 -2.38 18.28 -14.17
CA SER A 66 -3.66 18.30 -13.47
C SER A 66 -3.74 19.49 -12.50
N ASP A 67 -4.78 20.29 -12.61
CA ASP A 67 -5.11 21.38 -11.68
C ASP A 67 -6.02 20.91 -10.52
N VAL A 68 -6.14 19.59 -10.32
CA VAL A 68 -7.00 19.04 -9.27
C VAL A 68 -6.41 19.36 -7.90
N VAL A 69 -7.13 20.17 -7.12
CA VAL A 69 -6.82 20.39 -5.70
C VAL A 69 -7.21 19.15 -4.90
N LEU A 70 -6.21 18.50 -4.30
CA LEU A 70 -6.40 17.29 -3.51
C LEU A 70 -6.79 17.65 -2.08
N ASN A 71 -8.07 17.90 -1.81
CA ASN A 71 -8.61 17.94 -0.45
C ASN A 71 -9.32 16.63 -0.09
N ILE A 72 -8.56 15.53 -0.10
CA ILE A 72 -9.10 14.17 0.02
C ILE A 72 -9.86 13.98 1.33
N GLY A 73 -9.39 14.61 2.42
CA GLY A 73 -10.06 14.55 3.72
C GLY A 73 -11.49 15.10 3.73
N SER A 74 -11.81 16.03 2.82
CA SER A 74 -13.15 16.62 2.68
C SER A 74 -14.01 15.96 1.61
N TRP A 75 -13.48 15.02 0.82
CA TRP A 75 -14.27 14.32 -0.20
C TRP A 75 -15.35 13.41 0.41
N PRO A 76 -16.46 13.15 -0.31
CA PRO A 76 -17.50 12.23 0.13
C PRO A 76 -16.94 10.85 0.49
N VAL A 77 -17.50 10.25 1.53
CA VAL A 77 -17.27 8.84 1.86
C VAL A 77 -18.15 8.01 0.93
N VAL A 78 -17.53 7.22 0.05
CA VAL A 78 -18.21 6.36 -0.92
C VAL A 78 -18.33 4.91 -0.45
N GLY A 79 -17.64 4.57 0.64
CA GLY A 79 -17.74 3.29 1.31
C GLY A 79 -16.88 3.24 2.56
N VAL A 80 -16.94 2.12 3.26
CA VAL A 80 -16.10 1.85 4.43
C VAL A 80 -15.42 0.49 4.31
N LEU A 81 -14.15 0.42 4.67
CA LEU A 81 -13.43 -0.84 4.85
C LEU A 81 -13.49 -1.22 6.33
N LYS A 82 -13.85 -2.47 6.61
CA LYS A 82 -13.92 -3.00 7.98
C LYS A 82 -12.56 -3.47 8.46
N GLN A 83 -12.38 -3.45 9.78
CA GLN A 83 -11.18 -3.98 10.42
C GLN A 83 -10.93 -5.42 9.96
N GLY A 84 -9.67 -5.73 9.66
CA GLY A 84 -9.24 -7.02 9.16
C GLY A 84 -9.33 -7.18 7.64
N GLN A 85 -10.12 -6.36 6.95
CA GLN A 85 -10.20 -6.42 5.47
C GLN A 85 -8.86 -6.04 4.85
N LYS A 86 -8.52 -6.78 3.79
CA LYS A 86 -7.27 -6.58 3.03
C LYS A 86 -7.57 -5.86 1.72
N PHE A 87 -6.58 -5.12 1.24
CA PHE A 87 -6.66 -4.41 -0.03
C PHE A 87 -5.28 -4.26 -0.68
N GLU A 88 -5.30 -4.00 -1.99
CA GLU A 88 -4.15 -3.60 -2.78
C GLU A 88 -4.25 -2.11 -3.12
N ILE A 89 -3.13 -1.41 -3.04
CA ILE A 89 -3.04 -0.03 -3.47
C ILE A 89 -2.58 0.06 -4.92
N TYR A 90 -3.10 1.06 -5.63
CA TYR A 90 -2.60 1.41 -6.94
C TYR A 90 -1.20 2.02 -6.80
N LEU A 91 -0.23 1.47 -7.53
CA LEU A 91 1.08 2.10 -7.71
C LEU A 91 1.02 2.97 -8.96
N GLY A 92 1.15 4.28 -8.79
CA GLY A 92 1.16 5.22 -9.91
C GLY A 92 2.35 4.99 -10.86
N PRO A 93 2.46 5.76 -11.96
CA PRO A 93 3.50 5.60 -12.97
C PRO A 93 4.94 5.59 -12.43
N SER A 94 5.19 6.24 -11.29
CA SER A 94 6.50 6.29 -10.63
C SER A 94 6.80 5.09 -9.72
N GLY A 95 5.89 4.10 -9.66
CA GLY A 95 5.98 2.95 -8.76
C GLY A 95 5.69 3.28 -7.28
N SER A 96 5.19 4.48 -6.99
CA SER A 96 4.83 4.94 -5.65
C SER A 96 3.32 4.88 -5.44
N GLY A 97 2.88 4.34 -4.30
CA GLY A 97 1.46 4.19 -3.96
C GLY A 97 0.86 5.32 -3.10
N VAL A 98 1.64 6.35 -2.76
CA VAL A 98 1.20 7.45 -1.90
C VAL A 98 0.89 8.73 -2.69
N LEU A 99 -0.20 9.41 -2.34
CA LEU A 99 -0.53 10.78 -2.74
C LEU A 99 -0.71 11.64 -1.49
N TYR A 100 -0.33 12.92 -1.57
CA TYR A 100 -0.49 13.87 -0.47
C TYR A 100 -1.63 14.82 -0.79
N ASP A 101 -2.50 15.07 0.21
CA ASP A 101 -3.54 16.09 0.11
C ASP A 101 -2.95 17.51 0.37
N GLU A 102 -3.77 18.54 0.21
CA GLU A 102 -3.38 19.95 0.42
C GLU A 102 -2.99 20.27 1.88
N GLN A 103 -3.20 19.33 2.81
CA GLN A 103 -2.76 19.41 4.20
C GLN A 103 -1.53 18.51 4.47
N ASP A 104 -0.82 18.10 3.41
CA ASP A 104 0.36 17.22 3.45
C ASP A 104 0.11 15.85 4.12
N ARG A 105 -1.13 15.39 4.14
CA ARG A 105 -1.48 14.08 4.69
C ARG A 105 -1.38 13.01 3.60
N PRO A 106 -0.69 11.87 3.85
CA PRO A 106 -0.61 10.81 2.85
C PRO A 106 -1.89 9.96 2.75
N TRP A 107 -2.25 9.60 1.52
CA TRP A 107 -3.41 8.81 1.16
C TRP A 107 -3.02 7.72 0.16
N PHE A 108 -3.66 6.56 0.29
CA PHE A 108 -3.54 5.46 -0.66
C PHE A 108 -4.82 5.32 -1.48
N PHE A 109 -4.66 5.12 -2.78
CA PHE A 109 -5.78 4.76 -3.65
C PHE A 109 -5.97 3.24 -3.62
N VAL A 110 -7.15 2.80 -3.18
CA VAL A 110 -7.55 1.39 -3.12
C VAL A 110 -7.91 0.90 -4.52
N GLU A 111 -7.02 0.12 -5.12
CA GLU A 111 -7.24 -0.47 -6.44
C GLU A 111 -8.16 -1.70 -6.35
N LYS A 112 -7.94 -2.52 -5.32
CA LYS A 112 -8.61 -3.81 -5.18
C LYS A 112 -8.82 -4.16 -3.72
N THR A 113 -9.94 -4.80 -3.42
CA THR A 113 -10.23 -5.44 -2.14
C THR A 113 -10.42 -6.94 -2.34
N PHE A 114 -10.19 -7.72 -1.29
CA PHE A 114 -10.35 -9.18 -1.35
C PHE A 114 -11.72 -9.67 -0.86
N ASP A 115 -12.41 -8.87 -0.05
CA ASP A 115 -13.74 -9.17 0.46
C ASP A 115 -14.85 -8.76 -0.52
N ARG A 116 -15.84 -9.63 -0.72
CA ARG A 116 -16.97 -9.37 -1.62
C ARG A 116 -17.77 -8.15 -1.14
N GLY A 117 -17.94 -7.17 -2.03
CA GLY A 117 -18.73 -5.97 -1.76
C GLY A 117 -18.00 -4.88 -0.97
N ALA A 118 -16.73 -5.08 -0.62
CA ALA A 118 -15.90 -4.01 -0.06
C ALA A 118 -15.62 -2.92 -1.13
N PRO A 119 -15.52 -1.64 -0.72
CA PRO A 119 -15.32 -0.55 -1.66
C PRO A 119 -13.93 -0.55 -2.31
N THR A 120 -13.87 -0.20 -3.59
CA THR A 120 -12.64 0.06 -4.37
C THR A 120 -12.75 1.41 -5.07
N ASN A 121 -11.67 1.82 -5.76
CA ASN A 121 -11.60 3.09 -6.50
C ASN A 121 -11.83 4.32 -5.61
N CYS A 122 -11.22 4.30 -4.42
CA CYS A 122 -11.35 5.36 -3.43
C CYS A 122 -10.07 5.46 -2.59
N PHE A 123 -9.94 6.55 -1.86
CA PHE A 123 -8.78 6.88 -1.04
C PHE A 123 -9.00 6.56 0.43
N VAL A 124 -7.97 5.99 1.05
CA VAL A 124 -7.89 5.79 2.50
C VAL A 124 -6.66 6.48 3.06
N ARG A 125 -6.73 6.93 4.31
CA ARG A 125 -5.63 7.63 4.96
C ARG A 125 -4.49 6.65 5.25
N ALA A 126 -3.28 6.98 4.79
CA ALA A 126 -2.10 6.16 4.98
C ALA A 126 -1.45 6.42 6.34
N ASN A 127 -2.04 5.85 7.40
CA ASN A 127 -1.56 6.00 8.77
C ASN A 127 -1.64 4.66 9.54
N SER A 128 -0.67 4.38 10.39
CA SER A 128 -0.50 3.12 11.13
C SER A 128 -1.59 2.83 12.14
N LYS A 129 -2.35 3.84 12.57
CA LYS A 129 -3.55 3.65 13.40
C LYS A 129 -4.73 3.08 12.61
N LEU A 130 -4.69 3.16 11.28
CA LEU A 130 -5.80 2.86 10.39
C LEU A 130 -5.51 1.63 9.52
N ILE A 131 -4.26 1.49 9.08
CA ILE A 131 -3.82 0.41 8.20
C ILE A 131 -2.43 -0.09 8.58
N GLN A 132 -2.12 -1.34 8.22
CA GLN A 132 -0.79 -1.92 8.37
C GLN A 132 -0.38 -2.63 7.08
N PRO A 133 0.92 -2.62 6.73
CA PRO A 133 1.41 -3.38 5.60
C PRO A 133 1.36 -4.87 5.93
N VAL A 134 0.96 -5.69 4.96
CA VAL A 134 0.92 -7.15 5.10
C VAL A 134 1.65 -7.80 3.93
N GLN A 135 2.08 -9.06 4.09
CA GLN A 135 2.72 -9.78 3.00
C GLN A 135 1.67 -10.24 1.96
N PRO A 136 2.05 -10.42 0.68
CA PRO A 136 1.11 -10.81 -0.37
C PRO A 136 0.30 -12.10 -0.08
N ASN A 137 0.88 -13.01 0.71
CA ASN A 137 0.32 -14.33 1.05
C ASN A 137 -0.13 -14.46 2.52
N SER A 138 -0.17 -13.35 3.27
CA SER A 138 -0.63 -13.35 4.67
C SER A 138 -2.14 -13.26 4.78
#